data_AF-A0A1N7L3F3-F1
#
_entry.id   AF-A0A1N7L3F3-F1
#
_cell.length_a   1.000
_cell.length_b   1.000
_cell.length_c   1.000
_cell.angle_alpha   90.00
_cell.angle_beta   90.00
_cell.angle_gamma   90.00
#
_symmetry.space_group_name_H-M   'P 1'
#
loop_
_entity.id
_entity.type
_entity.pdbx_description
1 polymer ?
#
loop_
_entity_poly.entity_id
_entity_poly.type
_entity_poly.pdbx_seq_one_letter_code
_entity_poly.pdbx_strand_id
1 'polypeptide(L)'
;MLKLSFKQKLIALILITLAGIICISAVAFNTLYALNSAASRVSQLTSVSDTLSSMQLDMVTTENNLAQLSDANAEIFTASVITIVDTYQPLLTEYAAETDSSRLKEALQRVEAAFLKYEESIVSQIGSLKSLGFNNNSGVMLSLQKNAVKLNEQLAPFSAFSKDFIIARQLEKEYLISPTDSAAEKLIKQMDVVVSSIKEAEFYDAFGKDIEAYQASLKEVIVAASLKSKTHQQMLENRAIFSDNSQKTQQFVKSDLLISAKSKAESTTSNAKWTLGLVSIGVGIIVTFVLIMISVKTTSTLKIIIHHLRAIAQGELNQNIPVNETHQDEFDHVSSAVNTTANDLRTLIGQVIDSQKMLNQQATELSNSVQTIAENNSVVSDQSNTLASATEQISVTANHVADSIKSLNNETDSAHQAAINGGNTIQLAMQALTRTSDIVEQSSQQLVQLQKDSKKIDSVLEIINGLADQTNLLALNAAIEAARAGDAGRGFSVVADEVRSLAERTVSATGEITQTVRAIQKQTDDVIATMEQSQSSLENVKKQSDDAQSAVRQIEEQTRQASLTSHEIYDSIAEVARTTTEMATSMDSIAHVIEDNKTASQVIVVSSDSLLSSATKMGQMTSKFRL
;
A
#
# COMPACT_ATOMS: atom_id res chain seq x y z
N MET A 1 -12.44 -33.04 51.28
CA MET A 1 -12.52 -32.80 49.82
C MET A 1 -11.14 -32.37 49.34
N LEU A 2 -10.51 -33.15 48.46
CA LEU A 2 -9.21 -32.78 47.88
C LEU A 2 -9.33 -31.40 47.18
N LYS A 3 -8.55 -30.42 47.63
CA LYS A 3 -8.47 -29.09 47.01
C LYS A 3 -7.56 -29.18 45.78
N LEU A 4 -8.07 -29.74 44.70
CA LEU A 4 -7.39 -29.86 43.41
C LEU A 4 -7.51 -28.57 42.60
N SER A 5 -6.45 -28.18 41.85
CA SER A 5 -6.48 -27.05 40.90
C SER A 5 -7.49 -27.31 39.77
N PHE A 6 -7.85 -26.27 39.00
CA PHE A 6 -8.78 -26.45 37.88
C PHE A 6 -8.23 -27.45 36.86
N LYS A 7 -6.93 -27.35 36.54
CA LYS A 7 -6.24 -28.32 35.68
C LYS A 7 -6.28 -29.75 36.24
N GLN A 8 -6.10 -29.93 37.54
CA GLN A 8 -6.16 -31.25 38.17
C GLN A 8 -7.58 -31.85 38.15
N LYS A 9 -8.62 -31.02 38.27
CA LYS A 9 -10.02 -31.44 38.10
C LYS A 9 -10.34 -31.82 36.66
N LEU A 10 -9.77 -31.10 35.68
CA LEU A 10 -9.92 -31.42 34.27
C LEU A 10 -9.23 -32.75 33.90
N ILE A 11 -8.03 -33.00 34.44
CA ILE A 11 -7.31 -34.28 34.25
C ILE A 11 -8.11 -35.45 34.84
N ALA A 12 -8.71 -35.27 36.03
CA ALA A 12 -9.59 -36.28 36.61
C ALA A 12 -10.85 -36.53 35.76
N LEU A 13 -11.45 -35.48 35.18
CA LEU A 13 -12.57 -35.61 34.24
C LEU A 13 -12.16 -36.39 32.98
N ILE A 14 -10.98 -36.12 32.42
CA ILE A 14 -10.46 -36.81 31.23
C ILE A 14 -10.25 -38.31 31.51
N LEU A 15 -9.72 -38.68 32.67
CA LEU A 15 -9.53 -40.09 33.02
C LEU A 15 -10.87 -40.83 33.19
N ILE A 16 -11.88 -40.16 33.75
CA ILE A 16 -13.24 -40.71 33.91
C ILE A 16 -13.95 -40.85 32.56
N THR A 17 -13.82 -39.88 31.66
CA THR A 17 -14.39 -39.97 30.31
C THR A 17 -13.71 -41.05 29.48
N LEU A 18 -12.39 -41.21 29.58
CA LEU A 18 -11.64 -42.26 28.87
C LEU A 18 -12.11 -43.66 29.31
N ALA A 19 -12.28 -43.87 30.62
CA ALA A 19 -12.82 -45.13 31.16
C ALA A 19 -14.26 -45.39 30.70
N GLY A 20 -15.10 -44.34 30.63
CA GLY A 20 -16.46 -44.42 30.10
C GLY A 20 -16.52 -44.80 28.61
N ILE A 21 -15.63 -44.24 27.79
CA ILE A 21 -15.52 -44.54 26.36
C ILE A 21 -15.10 -46.00 26.14
N ILE A 22 -14.16 -46.52 26.93
CA ILE A 22 -13.74 -47.93 26.87
C ILE A 22 -14.94 -48.86 27.19
N CYS A 23 -15.74 -48.52 28.19
CA CYS A 23 -16.91 -49.31 28.58
C CYS A 23 -18.00 -49.29 27.50
N ILE A 24 -18.30 -48.12 26.92
CA ILE A 24 -19.24 -47.98 25.79
C ILE A 24 -18.75 -48.77 24.57
N SER A 25 -17.45 -48.73 24.28
CA SER A 25 -16.84 -49.44 23.15
C SER A 25 -16.97 -50.97 23.29
N ALA A 26 -16.78 -51.50 24.50
CA ALA A 26 -16.95 -52.94 24.78
C ALA A 26 -18.41 -53.40 24.57
N VAL A 27 -19.38 -52.60 25.02
CA VAL A 27 -20.81 -52.87 24.81
C VAL A 27 -21.18 -52.77 23.33
N ALA A 28 -20.68 -51.75 22.63
CA ALA A 28 -20.90 -51.57 21.20
C ALA A 28 -20.38 -52.76 20.39
N PHE A 29 -19.17 -53.25 20.69
CA PHE A 29 -18.59 -54.41 20.01
C PHE A 29 -19.45 -55.67 20.19
N ASN A 30 -19.93 -55.93 21.40
CA ASN A 30 -20.80 -57.07 21.69
C ASN A 30 -22.14 -56.97 20.94
N THR A 31 -22.72 -55.76 20.87
CA THR A 31 -23.96 -55.53 20.10
C THR A 31 -23.77 -55.69 18.59
N LEU A 32 -22.63 -55.23 18.05
CA LEU A 32 -22.33 -55.35 16.62
C LEU A 32 -22.16 -56.82 16.21
N TYR A 33 -21.51 -57.61 17.06
CA TYR A 33 -21.36 -59.05 16.85
C TYR A 33 -22.71 -59.79 16.82
N ALA A 34 -23.60 -59.49 17.78
CA ALA A 34 -24.94 -60.08 17.83
C ALA A 34 -25.80 -59.68 16.60
N LEU A 35 -25.68 -58.43 16.13
CA LEU A 35 -26.38 -57.94 14.96
C LEU A 35 -25.88 -58.60 13.66
N ASN A 36 -24.56 -58.76 13.52
CA ASN A 36 -23.96 -59.43 12.38
C ASN A 36 -24.37 -60.91 12.28
N SER A 37 -24.43 -61.60 13.41
CA SER A 37 -24.92 -62.99 13.49
C SER A 37 -26.39 -63.11 13.05
N ALA A 38 -27.27 -62.20 13.51
CA ALA A 38 -28.68 -62.20 13.12
C ALA A 38 -28.89 -61.87 11.64
N ALA A 39 -28.10 -60.94 11.07
CA ALA A 39 -28.14 -60.60 9.65
C ALA A 39 -27.68 -61.77 8.77
N SER A 40 -26.60 -62.46 9.15
CA SER A 40 -26.11 -63.65 8.44
C SER A 40 -27.18 -64.74 8.35
N ARG A 41 -27.92 -64.98 9.44
CA ARG A 41 -28.99 -65.99 9.47
C ARG A 41 -30.14 -65.69 8.51
N VAL A 42 -30.52 -64.41 8.37
CA VAL A 42 -31.54 -63.99 7.39
C VAL A 42 -31.05 -64.20 5.96
N SER A 43 -29.77 -63.89 5.69
CA SER A 43 -29.16 -64.08 4.38
C SER A 43 -29.17 -65.56 3.96
N GLN A 44 -28.68 -66.46 4.83
CA GLN A 44 -28.65 -67.90 4.56
C GLN A 44 -30.04 -68.46 4.22
N LEU A 45 -31.06 -68.13 5.02
CA LEU A 45 -32.43 -68.60 4.78
C LEU A 45 -33.03 -68.05 3.48
N THR A 46 -32.63 -66.84 3.08
CA THR A 46 -33.05 -66.26 1.79
C THR A 46 -32.45 -67.05 0.63
N SER A 47 -31.15 -67.34 0.68
CA SER A 47 -30.45 -68.15 -0.33
C SER A 47 -31.05 -69.57 -0.47
N VAL A 48 -31.43 -70.21 0.64
CA VAL A 48 -32.15 -71.50 0.60
C VAL A 48 -33.46 -71.36 -0.17
N SER A 49 -34.24 -70.32 0.12
CA SER A 49 -35.54 -70.11 -0.54
C SER A 49 -35.42 -69.84 -2.04
N ASP A 50 -34.44 -69.03 -2.44
CA ASP A 50 -34.19 -68.67 -3.83
C ASP A 50 -33.65 -69.87 -4.64
N THR A 51 -32.78 -70.67 -4.02
CA THR A 51 -32.26 -71.91 -4.62
C THR A 51 -33.37 -72.91 -4.89
N LEU A 52 -34.26 -73.14 -3.92
CA LEU A 52 -35.43 -74.01 -4.09
C LEU A 52 -36.34 -73.54 -5.24
N SER A 53 -36.52 -72.22 -5.36
CA SER A 53 -37.34 -71.62 -6.42
C SER A 53 -36.72 -71.81 -7.81
N SER A 54 -35.41 -71.57 -7.90
CA SER A 54 -34.65 -71.67 -9.16
C SER A 54 -34.57 -73.12 -9.64
N MET A 55 -34.28 -74.05 -8.73
CA MET A 55 -34.27 -75.49 -9.02
C MET A 55 -35.63 -75.98 -9.54
N GLN A 56 -36.73 -75.54 -8.94
CA GLN A 56 -38.07 -75.90 -9.39
C GLN A 56 -38.35 -75.36 -10.81
N LEU A 57 -37.94 -74.11 -11.08
CA LEU A 57 -38.11 -73.49 -12.39
C LEU A 57 -37.30 -74.21 -13.47
N ASP A 58 -36.03 -74.54 -13.19
CA ASP A 58 -35.15 -75.21 -14.14
C ASP A 58 -35.64 -76.61 -14.49
N MET A 59 -36.13 -77.37 -13.49
CA MET A 59 -36.71 -78.69 -13.72
C MET A 59 -37.97 -78.66 -14.58
N VAL A 60 -38.90 -77.73 -14.30
CA VAL A 60 -40.13 -77.59 -15.10
C VAL A 60 -39.82 -77.08 -16.51
N THR A 61 -38.87 -76.16 -16.64
CA THR A 61 -38.43 -75.65 -17.95
C THR A 61 -37.82 -76.78 -18.78
N THR A 62 -37.00 -77.62 -18.16
CA THR A 62 -36.39 -78.78 -18.80
C THR A 62 -37.46 -79.81 -19.21
N GLU A 63 -38.40 -80.15 -18.32
CA GLU A 63 -39.53 -81.02 -18.66
C GLU A 63 -40.30 -80.53 -19.90
N ASN A 64 -40.63 -79.24 -19.97
CA ASN A 64 -41.36 -78.67 -21.11
C ASN A 64 -40.60 -78.80 -22.44
N ASN A 65 -39.27 -78.82 -22.39
CA ASN A 65 -38.43 -78.95 -23.59
C ASN A 65 -38.33 -80.40 -24.09
N LEU A 66 -38.84 -81.40 -23.37
CA LEU A 66 -38.90 -82.80 -23.84
C LEU A 66 -39.63 -82.95 -25.18
N ALA A 67 -40.60 -82.08 -25.46
CA ALA A 67 -41.34 -82.09 -26.73
C ALA A 67 -40.48 -81.72 -27.95
N GLN A 68 -39.31 -81.09 -27.75
CA GLN A 68 -38.39 -80.65 -28.81
C GLN A 68 -37.25 -81.65 -29.06
N LEU A 69 -37.33 -82.84 -28.45
CA LEU A 69 -36.30 -83.87 -28.60
C LEU A 69 -36.29 -84.51 -29.99
N SER A 70 -35.09 -84.82 -30.43
CA SER A 70 -34.76 -85.49 -31.69
C SER A 70 -33.52 -86.37 -31.49
N ASP A 71 -33.23 -87.23 -32.47
CA ASP A 71 -32.04 -88.08 -32.42
C ASP A 71 -30.73 -87.26 -32.29
N ALA A 72 -30.69 -86.03 -32.81
CA ALA A 72 -29.50 -85.19 -32.81
C ALA A 72 -29.20 -84.51 -31.45
N ASN A 73 -30.22 -84.25 -30.63
CA ASN A 73 -30.06 -83.48 -29.39
C ASN A 73 -30.33 -84.30 -28.11
N ALA A 74 -30.84 -85.53 -28.21
CA ALA A 74 -31.21 -86.32 -27.04
C ALA A 74 -30.07 -86.56 -26.04
N GLU A 75 -28.84 -86.81 -26.51
CA GLU A 75 -27.69 -87.04 -25.62
C GLU A 75 -27.23 -85.77 -24.91
N ILE A 76 -27.16 -84.64 -25.64
CA ILE A 76 -26.83 -83.33 -25.08
C ILE A 76 -27.90 -82.90 -24.08
N PHE A 77 -29.17 -83.12 -24.41
CA PHE A 77 -30.29 -82.81 -23.55
C PHE A 77 -30.26 -83.65 -22.26
N THR A 78 -29.96 -84.94 -22.36
CA THR A 78 -29.78 -85.81 -21.18
C THR A 78 -28.63 -85.31 -20.29
N ALA A 79 -27.50 -84.89 -20.87
CA ALA A 79 -26.41 -84.29 -20.11
C ALA A 79 -26.82 -82.95 -19.43
N SER A 80 -27.67 -82.15 -20.08
CA SER A 80 -28.18 -80.91 -19.49
C SER A 80 -29.09 -81.16 -18.28
N VAL A 81 -29.88 -82.24 -18.30
CA VAL A 81 -30.69 -82.69 -17.16
C VAL A 81 -29.79 -83.07 -15.98
N ILE A 82 -28.71 -83.83 -16.23
CA ILE A 82 -27.73 -84.22 -15.20
C ILE A 82 -27.01 -83.00 -14.63
N THR A 83 -26.69 -82.00 -15.47
CA THR A 83 -26.03 -80.77 -15.02
C THR A 83 -26.87 -79.99 -13.99
N ILE A 84 -28.20 -80.03 -14.11
CA ILE A 84 -29.11 -79.42 -13.12
C ILE A 84 -28.95 -80.12 -11.76
N VAL A 85 -28.80 -81.44 -11.73
CA VAL A 85 -28.52 -82.20 -10.50
C VAL A 85 -27.17 -81.83 -9.91
N ASP A 86 -26.11 -81.81 -10.72
CA ASP A 86 -24.76 -81.43 -10.30
C ASP A 86 -24.71 -80.00 -9.73
N THR A 87 -25.60 -79.11 -10.19
CA THR A 87 -25.70 -77.73 -9.71
C THR A 87 -26.40 -77.63 -8.36
N TYR A 88 -27.56 -78.28 -8.22
CA TYR A 88 -28.44 -78.06 -7.05
C TYR A 88 -28.25 -79.05 -5.91
N GLN A 89 -27.85 -80.29 -6.19
CA GLN A 89 -27.68 -81.30 -5.16
C GLN A 89 -26.61 -80.92 -4.11
N PRO A 90 -25.42 -80.41 -4.49
CA PRO A 90 -24.42 -79.99 -3.51
C PRO A 90 -24.93 -78.84 -2.62
N LEU A 91 -25.65 -77.89 -3.21
CA LEU A 91 -26.22 -76.74 -2.49
C LEU A 91 -27.25 -77.19 -1.45
N LEU A 92 -28.14 -78.14 -1.80
CA LEU A 92 -29.10 -78.69 -0.84
C LEU A 92 -28.40 -79.44 0.30
N THR A 93 -27.33 -80.18 -0.01
CA THR A 93 -26.52 -80.89 1.00
C THR A 93 -25.84 -79.92 1.95
N GLU A 94 -25.24 -78.85 1.42
CA GLU A 94 -24.60 -77.78 2.19
C GLU A 94 -25.61 -77.09 3.10
N TYR A 95 -26.75 -76.65 2.56
CA TYR A 95 -27.80 -76.01 3.35
C TYR A 95 -28.39 -76.92 4.44
N ALA A 96 -28.50 -78.22 4.18
CA ALA A 96 -28.92 -79.19 5.18
C ALA A 96 -27.86 -79.45 6.26
N ALA A 97 -26.56 -79.27 5.96
CA ALA A 97 -25.47 -79.39 6.91
C ALA A 97 -25.32 -78.14 7.80
N GLU A 98 -25.50 -76.95 7.23
CA GLU A 98 -25.29 -75.67 7.92
C GLU A 98 -26.49 -75.18 8.75
N THR A 99 -27.69 -75.73 8.51
CA THR A 99 -28.88 -75.27 9.21
C THR A 99 -28.98 -75.82 10.65
N ASP A 100 -29.16 -74.92 11.62
CA ASP A 100 -29.50 -75.32 13.00
C ASP A 100 -30.94 -75.85 13.16
N SER A 101 -31.79 -75.74 12.13
CA SER A 101 -33.17 -76.23 12.18
C SER A 101 -33.22 -77.67 11.72
N SER A 102 -33.40 -78.61 12.67
CA SER A 102 -33.60 -80.03 12.37
C SER A 102 -34.74 -80.26 11.38
N ARG A 103 -35.83 -79.50 11.50
CA ARG A 103 -36.97 -79.54 10.58
C ARG A 103 -36.62 -79.08 9.17
N LEU A 104 -35.79 -78.04 9.03
CA LEU A 104 -35.34 -77.56 7.71
C LEU A 104 -34.41 -78.58 7.07
N LYS A 105 -33.48 -79.15 7.86
CA LYS A 105 -32.58 -80.21 7.40
C LYS A 105 -33.37 -81.39 6.81
N GLU A 106 -34.35 -81.91 7.55
CA GLU A 106 -35.20 -83.00 7.07
C GLU A 106 -36.03 -82.60 5.84
N ALA A 107 -36.51 -81.36 5.77
CA ALA A 107 -37.29 -80.86 4.64
C ALA A 107 -36.43 -80.76 3.37
N LEU A 108 -35.21 -80.22 3.47
CA LEU A 108 -34.25 -80.15 2.36
C LEU A 108 -33.84 -81.54 1.88
N GLN A 109 -33.60 -82.49 2.79
CA GLN A 109 -33.31 -83.89 2.43
C GLN A 109 -34.49 -84.56 1.70
N ARG A 110 -35.74 -84.27 2.10
CA ARG A 110 -36.93 -84.76 1.38
C ARG A 110 -37.05 -84.14 -0.02
N VAL A 111 -36.71 -82.86 -0.17
CA VAL A 111 -36.68 -82.19 -1.47
C VAL A 111 -35.60 -82.80 -2.36
N GLU A 112 -34.38 -82.96 -1.84
CA GLU A 112 -33.26 -83.58 -2.57
C GLU A 112 -33.62 -84.99 -3.05
N ALA A 113 -34.16 -85.84 -2.18
CA ALA A 113 -34.57 -87.19 -2.55
C ALA A 113 -35.68 -87.20 -3.62
N ALA A 114 -36.62 -86.26 -3.57
CA ALA A 114 -37.67 -86.14 -4.57
C ALA A 114 -37.16 -85.57 -5.89
N PHE A 115 -36.20 -84.64 -5.83
CA PHE A 115 -35.53 -84.04 -6.99
C PHE A 115 -34.76 -85.08 -7.80
N LEU A 116 -33.94 -85.91 -7.13
CA LEU A 116 -33.19 -86.99 -7.79
C LEU A 116 -34.11 -88.00 -8.47
N LYS A 117 -35.20 -88.40 -7.80
CA LYS A 117 -36.21 -89.30 -8.41
C LYS A 117 -36.90 -88.67 -9.60
N TYR A 118 -37.14 -87.36 -9.54
CA TYR A 118 -37.77 -86.64 -10.63
C TYR A 118 -36.83 -86.57 -11.84
N GLU A 119 -35.57 -86.23 -11.63
CA GLU A 119 -34.55 -86.28 -12.67
C GLU A 119 -34.42 -87.67 -13.30
N GLU A 120 -34.29 -88.72 -12.48
CA GLU A 120 -34.17 -90.11 -12.95
C GLU A 120 -35.37 -90.49 -13.86
N SER A 121 -36.57 -90.03 -13.52
CA SER A 121 -37.77 -90.25 -14.33
C SER A 121 -37.79 -89.44 -15.64
N ILE A 122 -37.20 -88.24 -15.68
CA ILE A 122 -37.00 -87.48 -16.92
C ILE A 122 -36.01 -88.22 -17.82
N VAL A 123 -34.88 -88.69 -17.29
CA VAL A 123 -33.89 -89.47 -18.05
C VAL A 123 -34.49 -90.76 -18.57
N SER A 124 -35.28 -91.47 -17.75
CA SER A 124 -36.02 -92.67 -18.15
C SER A 124 -37.03 -92.38 -19.27
N GLN A 125 -37.72 -91.22 -19.20
CA GLN A 125 -38.63 -90.76 -20.25
C GLN A 125 -37.91 -90.43 -21.56
N ILE A 126 -36.72 -89.84 -21.50
CA ILE A 126 -35.87 -89.62 -22.69
C ILE A 126 -35.46 -90.96 -23.30
N GLY A 127 -35.07 -91.92 -22.47
CA GLY A 127 -34.71 -93.28 -22.91
C GLY A 127 -35.87 -94.01 -23.60
N SER A 128 -37.08 -93.92 -23.05
CA SER A 128 -38.27 -94.55 -23.66
C SER A 128 -38.70 -93.85 -24.95
N LEU A 129 -38.57 -92.52 -25.04
CA LEU A 129 -38.76 -91.75 -26.28
C LEU A 129 -37.74 -92.16 -27.36
N LYS A 130 -36.45 -92.30 -27.00
CA LYS A 130 -35.40 -92.76 -27.92
C LYS A 130 -35.65 -94.19 -28.43
N SER A 131 -36.11 -95.08 -27.54
CA SER A 131 -36.46 -96.46 -27.89
C SER A 131 -37.63 -96.53 -28.87
N LEU A 132 -38.74 -95.82 -28.58
CA LEU A 132 -39.89 -95.74 -29.48
C LEU A 132 -39.50 -95.08 -30.82
N GLY A 133 -38.73 -94.01 -30.76
CA GLY A 133 -38.40 -93.11 -31.85
C GLY A 133 -39.08 -91.75 -31.67
N PHE A 134 -38.31 -90.66 -31.83
CA PHE A 134 -38.82 -89.29 -31.75
C PHE A 134 -39.76 -88.94 -32.91
N ASN A 135 -39.61 -89.65 -34.03
CA ASN A 135 -40.43 -89.53 -35.23
C ASN A 135 -40.55 -90.90 -35.94
N ASN A 136 -41.36 -90.97 -37.00
CA ASN A 136 -41.62 -92.20 -37.76
C ASN A 136 -40.38 -92.81 -38.47
N ASN A 137 -39.23 -92.12 -38.44
CA ASN A 137 -37.99 -92.55 -39.09
C ASN A 137 -36.89 -92.93 -38.08
N SER A 138 -37.23 -93.11 -36.80
CA SER A 138 -36.28 -93.40 -35.72
C SER A 138 -36.80 -94.51 -34.79
N GLY A 139 -35.92 -95.10 -33.97
CA GLY A 139 -36.29 -96.15 -33.01
C GLY A 139 -37.00 -97.36 -33.63
N VAL A 140 -37.84 -98.03 -32.83
CA VAL A 140 -38.68 -99.14 -33.31
C VAL A 140 -39.76 -98.69 -34.30
N MET A 141 -40.14 -97.41 -34.28
CA MET A 141 -41.08 -96.82 -35.24
C MET A 141 -40.56 -96.86 -36.68
N LEU A 142 -39.24 -96.74 -36.89
CA LEU A 142 -38.63 -96.87 -38.23
C LEU A 142 -38.89 -98.25 -38.84
N SER A 143 -38.67 -99.31 -38.05
CA SER A 143 -38.89 -100.70 -38.47
C SER A 143 -40.36 -100.95 -38.78
N LEU A 144 -41.26 -100.48 -37.88
CA LEU A 144 -42.70 -100.58 -38.09
C LEU A 144 -43.14 -99.86 -39.35
N GLN A 145 -42.70 -98.61 -39.56
CA GLN A 145 -43.10 -97.81 -40.73
C GLN A 145 -42.59 -98.42 -42.03
N LYS A 146 -41.35 -98.93 -42.08
CA LYS A 146 -40.81 -99.64 -43.25
C LYS A 146 -41.62 -100.88 -43.59
N ASN A 147 -41.92 -101.72 -42.59
CA ASN A 147 -42.71 -102.93 -42.78
C ASN A 147 -44.17 -102.60 -43.14
N ALA A 148 -44.73 -101.53 -42.58
CA ALA A 148 -46.07 -101.06 -42.88
C ALA A 148 -46.23 -100.60 -44.33
N VAL A 149 -45.29 -99.79 -44.83
CA VAL A 149 -45.30 -99.30 -46.21
C VAL A 149 -45.18 -100.47 -47.18
N LYS A 150 -44.22 -101.37 -46.94
CA LYS A 150 -44.02 -102.57 -47.77
C LYS A 150 -45.25 -103.47 -47.82
N LEU A 151 -45.85 -103.76 -46.65
CA LEU A 151 -47.04 -104.60 -46.57
C LEU A 151 -48.27 -103.91 -47.20
N ASN A 152 -48.41 -102.59 -47.02
CA ASN A 152 -49.48 -101.82 -47.65
C ASN A 152 -49.39 -101.85 -49.18
N GLU A 153 -48.19 -101.70 -49.75
CA GLU A 153 -47.96 -101.78 -51.20
C GLU A 153 -48.31 -103.16 -51.76
N GLN A 154 -47.94 -104.23 -51.05
CA GLN A 154 -48.26 -105.61 -51.44
C GLN A 154 -49.76 -105.92 -51.38
N LEU A 155 -50.45 -105.41 -50.36
CA LEU A 155 -51.89 -105.65 -50.17
C LEU A 155 -52.77 -104.71 -51.01
N ALA A 156 -52.25 -103.58 -51.51
CA ALA A 156 -53.01 -102.58 -52.25
C ALA A 156 -53.82 -103.10 -53.46
N PRO A 157 -53.34 -104.08 -54.27
CA PRO A 157 -54.13 -104.65 -55.36
C PRO A 157 -55.34 -105.46 -54.88
N PHE A 158 -55.36 -105.90 -53.61
CA PHE A 158 -56.36 -106.78 -53.04
C PHE A 158 -57.27 -105.98 -52.09
N SER A 159 -58.36 -105.45 -52.63
CA SER A 159 -59.26 -104.54 -51.91
C SER A 159 -59.78 -105.11 -50.58
N ALA A 160 -60.03 -106.42 -50.52
CA ALA A 160 -60.47 -107.10 -49.29
C ALA A 160 -59.40 -107.05 -48.19
N PHE A 161 -58.14 -107.43 -48.50
CA PHE A 161 -57.04 -107.44 -47.53
C PHE A 161 -56.58 -106.03 -47.16
N SER A 162 -56.54 -105.12 -48.15
CA SER A 162 -56.17 -103.72 -47.94
C SER A 162 -57.10 -103.03 -46.94
N LYS A 163 -58.41 -103.28 -47.01
CA LYS A 163 -59.39 -102.68 -46.09
C LYS A 163 -59.10 -103.07 -44.63
N ASP A 164 -58.92 -104.36 -44.35
CA ASP A 164 -58.68 -104.84 -42.99
C ASP A 164 -57.34 -104.34 -42.44
N PHE A 165 -56.32 -104.23 -43.29
CA PHE A 165 -55.02 -103.69 -42.93
C PHE A 165 -55.05 -102.17 -42.68
N ILE A 166 -55.84 -101.41 -43.43
CA ILE A 166 -56.05 -99.97 -43.18
C ILE A 166 -56.70 -99.75 -41.80
N ILE A 167 -57.67 -100.59 -41.41
CA ILE A 167 -58.28 -100.53 -40.08
C ILE A 167 -57.22 -100.82 -39.00
N ALA A 168 -56.37 -101.83 -39.21
CA ALA A 168 -55.25 -102.07 -38.30
C ALA A 168 -54.29 -100.88 -38.20
N ARG A 169 -53.97 -100.22 -39.32
CA ARG A 169 -53.15 -98.99 -39.34
C ARG A 169 -53.83 -97.81 -38.64
N GLN A 170 -55.16 -97.74 -38.65
CA GLN A 170 -55.91 -96.74 -37.89
C GLN A 170 -55.83 -97.03 -36.39
N LEU A 171 -56.04 -98.28 -35.98
CA LEU A 171 -55.90 -98.72 -34.59
C LEU A 171 -54.46 -98.58 -34.08
N GLU A 172 -53.45 -98.75 -34.94
CA GLU A 172 -52.05 -98.48 -34.63
C GLU A 172 -51.84 -97.01 -34.27
N LYS A 173 -52.36 -96.09 -35.08
CA LYS A 173 -52.29 -94.66 -34.78
C LYS A 173 -53.04 -94.31 -33.50
N GLU A 174 -54.22 -94.89 -33.28
CA GLU A 174 -55.00 -94.68 -32.04
C GLU A 174 -54.23 -95.18 -30.82
N TYR A 175 -53.58 -96.34 -30.92
CA TYR A 175 -52.73 -96.90 -29.89
C TYR A 175 -51.51 -96.02 -29.60
N LEU A 176 -50.85 -95.48 -30.63
CA LEU A 176 -49.71 -94.57 -30.46
C LEU A 176 -50.10 -93.25 -29.77
N ILE A 177 -51.35 -92.81 -29.91
CA ILE A 177 -51.89 -91.65 -29.19
C ILE A 177 -52.22 -92.02 -27.73
N SER A 178 -52.82 -93.20 -27.51
CA SER A 178 -53.23 -93.67 -26.18
C SER A 178 -52.91 -95.16 -25.99
N PRO A 179 -51.67 -95.49 -25.58
CA PRO A 179 -51.22 -96.88 -25.46
C PRO A 179 -51.77 -97.53 -24.20
N THR A 180 -52.97 -98.09 -24.31
CA THR A 180 -53.63 -98.86 -23.24
C THR A 180 -53.65 -100.35 -23.59
N ASP A 181 -53.72 -101.22 -22.58
CA ASP A 181 -53.82 -102.67 -22.81
C ASP A 181 -55.04 -103.02 -23.68
N SER A 182 -56.17 -102.31 -23.48
CA SER A 182 -57.37 -102.48 -24.31
C SER A 182 -57.14 -102.05 -25.77
N ALA A 183 -56.42 -100.97 -26.02
CA ALA A 183 -56.10 -100.54 -27.38
C ALA A 183 -55.09 -101.49 -28.05
N ALA A 184 -54.11 -102.01 -27.30
CA ALA A 184 -53.18 -103.04 -27.79
C ALA A 184 -53.93 -104.32 -28.18
N GLU A 185 -54.85 -104.78 -27.33
CA GLU A 185 -55.66 -105.97 -27.58
C GLU A 185 -56.53 -105.79 -28.83
N LYS A 186 -57.20 -104.63 -28.98
CA LYS A 186 -57.97 -104.30 -30.20
C LYS A 186 -57.10 -104.34 -31.45
N LEU A 187 -55.91 -103.76 -31.38
CA LEU A 187 -54.97 -103.70 -32.50
C LEU A 187 -54.42 -105.09 -32.87
N ILE A 188 -54.01 -105.88 -31.88
CA ILE A 188 -53.56 -107.27 -32.08
C ILE A 188 -54.69 -108.10 -32.67
N LYS A 189 -55.91 -107.99 -32.14
CA LYS A 189 -57.08 -108.71 -32.64
C LYS A 189 -57.42 -108.32 -34.08
N GLN A 190 -57.34 -107.03 -34.43
CA GLN A 190 -57.53 -106.61 -35.82
C GLN A 190 -56.42 -107.14 -36.74
N MET A 191 -55.19 -107.25 -36.24
CA MET A 191 -54.12 -107.90 -36.98
C MET A 191 -54.37 -109.39 -37.19
N ASP A 192 -54.95 -110.08 -36.21
CA ASP A 192 -55.37 -111.47 -36.36
C ASP A 192 -56.49 -111.61 -37.40
N VAL A 193 -57.39 -110.63 -37.52
CA VAL A 193 -58.38 -110.57 -38.61
C VAL A 193 -57.67 -110.46 -39.97
N VAL A 194 -56.68 -109.57 -40.11
CA VAL A 194 -55.89 -109.46 -41.36
C VAL A 194 -55.22 -110.78 -41.70
N VAL A 195 -54.59 -111.44 -40.72
CA VAL A 195 -53.94 -112.75 -40.92
C VAL A 195 -54.96 -113.81 -41.33
N SER A 196 -56.12 -113.85 -40.68
CA SER A 196 -57.17 -114.85 -40.94
C SER A 196 -57.77 -114.67 -42.34
N SER A 197 -58.12 -113.43 -42.72
CA SER A 197 -58.64 -113.09 -44.06
C SER A 197 -57.67 -113.54 -45.17
N ILE A 198 -56.36 -113.43 -44.95
CA ILE A 198 -55.33 -113.83 -45.93
C ILE A 198 -55.13 -115.35 -45.96
N LYS A 199 -55.21 -116.03 -44.81
CA LYS A 199 -55.12 -117.50 -44.71
C LYS A 199 -56.31 -118.20 -45.34
N GLU A 200 -57.53 -117.71 -45.08
CA GLU A 200 -58.77 -118.28 -45.65
C GLU A 200 -58.81 -118.17 -47.18
N ALA A 201 -58.14 -117.17 -47.75
CA ALA A 201 -58.02 -116.99 -49.18
C ALA A 201 -56.80 -117.73 -49.80
N GLU A 202 -56.07 -118.54 -49.03
CA GLU A 202 -54.86 -119.27 -49.45
C GLU A 202 -53.70 -118.39 -49.95
N PHE A 203 -53.65 -117.10 -49.58
CA PHE A 203 -52.59 -116.15 -49.97
C PHE A 203 -51.47 -116.00 -48.92
N TYR A 204 -51.49 -116.80 -47.86
CA TYR A 204 -50.54 -116.65 -46.76
C TYR A 204 -49.09 -116.94 -47.18
N ASP A 205 -48.84 -117.86 -48.11
CA ASP A 205 -47.48 -118.14 -48.60
C ASP A 205 -46.85 -116.93 -49.34
N ALA A 206 -47.68 -116.06 -49.93
CA ALA A 206 -47.21 -114.88 -50.64
C ALA A 206 -46.87 -113.71 -49.70
N PHE A 207 -47.64 -113.53 -48.62
CA PHE A 207 -47.53 -112.34 -47.75
C PHE A 207 -47.09 -112.65 -46.32
N GLY A 208 -47.08 -113.91 -45.90
CA GLY A 208 -46.89 -114.35 -44.51
C GLY A 208 -45.62 -113.81 -43.88
N LYS A 209 -44.50 -113.83 -44.61
CA LYS A 209 -43.21 -113.31 -44.12
C LYS A 209 -43.25 -111.80 -43.82
N ASP A 210 -43.91 -111.01 -44.67
CA ASP A 210 -44.00 -109.56 -44.51
C ASP A 210 -45.05 -109.17 -43.44
N ILE A 211 -46.11 -109.97 -43.31
CA ILE A 211 -47.07 -109.90 -42.20
C ILE A 211 -46.39 -110.19 -40.87
N GLU A 212 -45.61 -111.27 -40.78
CA GLU A 212 -44.85 -111.63 -39.57
C GLU A 212 -43.83 -110.55 -39.20
N ALA A 213 -43.13 -109.98 -40.19
CA ALA A 213 -42.21 -108.87 -39.98
C ALA A 213 -42.92 -107.62 -39.45
N TYR A 214 -44.07 -107.27 -40.01
CA TYR A 214 -44.89 -106.16 -39.51
C TYR A 214 -45.44 -106.46 -38.10
N GLN A 215 -45.95 -107.66 -37.84
CA GLN A 215 -46.43 -108.08 -36.51
C GLN A 215 -45.31 -108.03 -35.46
N ALA A 216 -44.09 -108.44 -35.81
CA ALA A 216 -42.92 -108.37 -34.93
C ALA A 216 -42.58 -106.91 -34.59
N SER A 217 -42.44 -106.04 -35.60
CA SER A 217 -42.20 -104.60 -35.36
C SER A 217 -43.35 -103.93 -34.61
N LEU A 218 -44.59 -104.38 -34.84
CA LEU A 218 -45.77 -103.87 -34.14
C LEU A 218 -45.73 -104.24 -32.65
N LYS A 219 -45.33 -105.47 -32.30
CA LYS A 219 -45.12 -105.87 -30.90
C LYS A 219 -44.05 -105.03 -30.22
N GLU A 220 -42.94 -104.76 -30.90
CA GLU A 220 -41.88 -103.89 -30.38
C GLU A 220 -42.39 -102.46 -30.11
N VAL A 221 -43.16 -101.89 -31.03
CA VAL A 221 -43.78 -100.57 -30.85
C VAL A 221 -44.83 -100.57 -29.74
N ILE A 222 -45.63 -101.63 -29.59
CA ILE A 222 -46.56 -101.78 -28.47
C ILE A 222 -45.82 -101.72 -27.14
N VAL A 223 -44.73 -102.50 -27.01
CA VAL A 223 -43.91 -102.49 -25.79
C VAL A 223 -43.27 -101.12 -25.56
N ALA A 224 -42.67 -100.51 -26.59
CA ALA A 224 -41.98 -99.23 -26.47
C ALA A 224 -42.95 -98.06 -26.16
N ALA A 225 -44.14 -98.03 -26.76
CA ALA A 225 -45.15 -97.00 -26.51
C ALA A 225 -45.81 -97.17 -25.13
N SER A 226 -46.08 -98.41 -24.70
CA SER A 226 -46.52 -98.70 -23.33
C SER A 226 -45.47 -98.26 -22.31
N LEU A 227 -44.18 -98.57 -22.55
CA LEU A 227 -43.08 -98.14 -21.71
C LEU A 227 -43.00 -96.61 -21.64
N LYS A 228 -43.07 -95.91 -22.78
CA LYS A 228 -43.11 -94.44 -22.84
C LYS A 228 -44.26 -93.86 -22.02
N SER A 229 -45.45 -94.44 -22.11
CA SER A 229 -46.60 -93.97 -21.33
C SER A 229 -46.39 -94.19 -19.83
N LYS A 230 -45.85 -95.36 -19.45
CA LYS A 230 -45.55 -95.68 -18.05
C LYS A 230 -44.47 -94.76 -17.47
N THR A 231 -43.36 -94.54 -18.19
CA THR A 231 -42.30 -93.62 -17.76
C THR A 231 -42.80 -92.18 -17.70
N HIS A 232 -43.70 -91.78 -18.60
CA HIS A 232 -44.31 -90.45 -18.56
C HIS A 232 -45.20 -90.27 -17.33
N GLN A 233 -46.02 -91.27 -17.00
CA GLN A 233 -46.84 -91.24 -15.79
C GLN A 233 -45.97 -91.18 -14.53
N GLN A 234 -44.91 -92.01 -14.45
CA GLN A 234 -43.95 -91.98 -13.34
C GLN A 234 -43.25 -90.62 -13.21
N MET A 235 -42.90 -89.99 -14.33
CA MET A 235 -42.34 -88.64 -14.36
C MET A 235 -43.31 -87.61 -13.79
N LEU A 236 -44.59 -87.66 -14.17
CA LEU A 236 -45.62 -86.76 -13.64
C LEU A 236 -45.88 -86.98 -12.14
N GLU A 237 -45.84 -88.23 -11.68
CA GLU A 237 -45.97 -88.56 -10.25
C GLU A 237 -44.78 -88.01 -9.44
N ASN A 238 -43.55 -88.23 -9.91
CA ASN A 238 -42.35 -87.71 -9.26
C ASN A 238 -42.28 -86.17 -9.31
N ARG A 239 -42.71 -85.55 -10.40
CA ARG A 239 -42.89 -84.09 -10.51
C ARG A 239 -43.79 -83.56 -9.41
N ALA A 240 -44.94 -84.20 -9.19
CA ALA A 240 -45.90 -83.78 -8.17
C ALA A 240 -45.31 -83.86 -6.76
N ILE A 241 -44.59 -84.95 -6.45
CA ILE A 241 -43.91 -85.13 -5.15
C ILE A 241 -42.81 -84.07 -4.95
N PHE A 242 -41.97 -83.85 -5.97
CA PHE A 242 -40.90 -82.85 -5.91
C PHE A 242 -41.47 -81.44 -5.75
N SER A 243 -42.51 -81.09 -6.51
CA SER A 243 -43.17 -79.79 -6.43
C SER A 243 -43.82 -79.56 -5.06
N ASP A 244 -44.52 -80.54 -4.51
CA ASP A 244 -45.16 -80.45 -3.17
C ASP A 244 -44.11 -80.29 -2.06
N ASN A 245 -43.05 -81.11 -2.08
CA ASN A 245 -41.96 -81.00 -1.10
C ASN A 245 -41.23 -79.66 -1.21
N SER A 246 -40.95 -79.19 -2.42
CA SER A 246 -40.26 -77.92 -2.66
C SER A 246 -41.10 -76.74 -2.18
N GLN A 247 -42.40 -76.74 -2.50
CA GLN A 247 -43.33 -75.68 -2.09
C GLN A 247 -43.52 -75.66 -0.57
N LYS A 248 -43.72 -76.82 0.09
CA LYS A 248 -43.83 -76.90 1.55
C LYS A 248 -42.56 -76.43 2.25
N THR A 249 -41.39 -76.80 1.73
CA THR A 249 -40.11 -76.38 2.29
C THR A 249 -39.89 -74.88 2.09
N GLN A 250 -40.19 -74.36 0.89
CA GLN A 250 -40.11 -72.94 0.61
C GLN A 250 -41.06 -72.13 1.49
N GLN A 251 -42.28 -72.63 1.71
CA GLN A 251 -43.25 -72.02 2.62
C GLN A 251 -42.72 -72.03 4.05
N PHE A 252 -42.22 -73.16 4.56
CA PHE A 252 -41.61 -73.26 5.89
C PHE A 252 -40.45 -72.28 6.08
N VAL A 253 -39.57 -72.15 5.08
CA VAL A 253 -38.47 -71.18 5.10
C VAL A 253 -39.00 -69.75 5.13
N LYS A 254 -39.99 -69.40 4.29
CA LYS A 254 -40.53 -68.04 4.18
C LYS A 254 -41.40 -67.63 5.37
N SER A 255 -42.36 -68.46 5.78
CA SER A 255 -43.35 -68.12 6.81
C SER A 255 -42.83 -68.31 8.23
N ASP A 256 -42.00 -69.31 8.47
CA ASP A 256 -41.64 -69.68 9.84
C ASP A 256 -40.24 -69.18 10.17
N LEU A 257 -39.25 -69.56 9.36
CA LEU A 257 -37.84 -69.30 9.68
C LEU A 257 -37.41 -67.87 9.33
N LEU A 258 -37.73 -67.36 8.15
CA LEU A 258 -37.36 -66.01 7.74
C LEU A 258 -38.07 -64.95 8.57
N ILE A 259 -39.36 -65.11 8.86
CA ILE A 259 -40.10 -64.18 9.73
C ILE A 259 -39.51 -64.21 11.15
N SER A 260 -39.23 -65.38 11.71
CA SER A 260 -38.61 -65.49 13.04
C SER A 260 -37.19 -64.91 13.07
N ALA A 261 -36.38 -65.13 12.04
CA ALA A 261 -35.04 -64.57 11.94
C ALA A 261 -35.05 -63.04 11.79
N LYS A 262 -35.98 -62.49 10.98
CA LYS A 262 -36.19 -61.03 10.87
C LYS A 262 -36.65 -60.43 12.19
N SER A 263 -37.64 -61.05 12.85
CA SER A 263 -38.13 -60.60 14.16
C SER A 263 -37.03 -60.66 15.24
N LYS A 264 -36.16 -61.68 15.19
CA LYS A 264 -35.01 -61.77 16.09
C LYS A 264 -33.95 -60.72 15.80
N ALA A 265 -33.69 -60.41 14.53
CA ALA A 265 -32.79 -59.32 14.14
C ALA A 265 -33.35 -57.95 14.57
N GLU A 266 -34.64 -57.71 14.42
CA GLU A 266 -35.31 -56.47 14.85
C GLU A 266 -35.31 -56.31 16.38
N SER A 267 -35.60 -57.37 17.14
CA SER A 267 -35.53 -57.34 18.61
C SER A 267 -34.11 -57.17 19.13
N THR A 268 -33.11 -57.78 18.49
CA THR A 268 -31.68 -57.57 18.82
C THR A 268 -31.26 -56.13 18.52
N THR A 269 -31.74 -55.55 17.42
CA THR A 269 -31.52 -54.14 17.09
C THR A 269 -32.18 -53.20 18.12
N SER A 270 -33.40 -53.51 18.57
CA SER A 270 -34.11 -52.72 19.58
C SER A 270 -33.43 -52.78 20.96
N ASN A 271 -33.01 -53.98 21.40
CA ASN A 271 -32.30 -54.15 22.67
C ASN A 271 -30.89 -53.53 22.64
N ALA A 272 -30.20 -53.58 21.50
CA ALA A 272 -28.93 -52.88 21.31
C ALA A 272 -29.10 -51.36 21.48
N LYS A 273 -30.17 -50.76 20.92
CA LYS A 273 -30.46 -49.33 21.09
C LYS A 273 -30.68 -48.95 22.56
N TRP A 274 -31.44 -49.73 23.32
CA TRP A 274 -31.70 -49.45 24.74
C TRP A 274 -30.48 -49.66 25.64
N THR A 275 -29.68 -50.70 25.40
CA THR A 275 -28.46 -50.99 26.19
C THR A 275 -27.36 -49.96 25.93
N LEU A 276 -27.11 -49.58 24.67
CA LEU A 276 -26.23 -48.45 24.34
C LEU A 276 -26.76 -47.13 24.92
N GLY A 277 -28.07 -46.91 24.89
CA GLY A 277 -28.72 -45.73 25.46
C GLY A 277 -28.51 -45.60 26.98
N LEU A 278 -28.77 -46.65 27.75
CA LEU A 278 -28.65 -46.63 29.21
C LEU A 278 -27.20 -46.48 29.69
N VAL A 279 -26.24 -47.15 29.05
CA VAL A 279 -24.81 -47.01 29.41
C VAL A 279 -24.30 -45.62 29.06
N SER A 280 -24.71 -45.06 27.91
CA SER A 280 -24.36 -43.69 27.50
C SER A 280 -24.96 -42.63 28.43
N ILE A 281 -26.21 -42.83 28.89
CA ILE A 281 -26.86 -41.95 29.88
C ILE A 281 -26.16 -42.05 31.25
N GLY A 282 -25.76 -43.24 31.69
CA GLY A 282 -25.04 -43.45 32.95
C GLY A 282 -23.67 -42.75 32.97
N VAL A 283 -22.88 -42.92 31.91
CA VAL A 283 -21.61 -42.17 31.73
C VAL A 283 -21.87 -40.67 31.62
N GLY A 284 -22.93 -40.28 30.91
CA GLY A 284 -23.35 -38.88 30.77
C GLY A 284 -23.71 -38.21 32.09
N ILE A 285 -24.43 -38.89 32.99
CA ILE A 285 -24.82 -38.34 34.31
C ILE A 285 -23.58 -38.14 35.20
N ILE A 286 -22.64 -39.10 35.21
CA ILE A 286 -21.40 -38.99 36.00
C ILE A 286 -20.54 -37.83 35.48
N VAL A 287 -20.38 -37.70 34.17
CA VAL A 287 -19.65 -36.60 33.53
C VAL A 287 -20.35 -35.27 33.80
N THR A 288 -21.68 -35.20 33.71
CA THR A 288 -22.48 -33.99 33.98
C THR A 288 -22.40 -33.55 35.44
N PHE A 289 -22.42 -34.49 36.39
CA PHE A 289 -22.29 -34.20 37.82
C PHE A 289 -20.90 -33.62 38.17
N VAL A 290 -19.83 -34.18 37.59
CA VAL A 290 -18.45 -33.64 37.73
C VAL A 290 -18.32 -32.28 37.05
N LEU A 291 -18.94 -32.09 35.88
CA LEU A 291 -18.98 -30.81 35.18
C LEU A 291 -19.73 -29.74 35.98
N ILE A 292 -20.86 -30.03 36.61
CA ILE A 292 -21.61 -29.06 37.43
C ILE A 292 -20.78 -28.61 38.66
N MET A 293 -20.07 -29.52 39.33
CA MET A 293 -19.15 -29.21 40.43
C MET A 293 -17.99 -28.28 40.00
N ILE A 294 -17.45 -28.48 38.80
CA ILE A 294 -16.44 -27.60 38.21
C ILE A 294 -17.10 -26.26 37.82
N SER A 295 -18.24 -26.29 37.15
CA SER A 295 -18.97 -25.13 36.65
C SER A 295 -19.42 -24.18 37.76
N VAL A 296 -19.96 -24.63 38.89
CA VAL A 296 -20.45 -23.70 39.94
C VAL A 296 -19.29 -22.91 40.55
N LYS A 297 -18.14 -23.55 40.80
CA LYS A 297 -16.97 -22.89 41.40
C LYS A 297 -16.20 -22.04 40.38
N THR A 298 -16.13 -22.47 39.12
CA THR A 298 -15.51 -21.72 38.02
C THR A 298 -16.38 -20.53 37.55
N THR A 299 -17.70 -20.68 37.51
CA THR A 299 -18.61 -19.59 37.06
C THR A 299 -18.60 -18.42 38.03
N SER A 300 -18.41 -18.65 39.33
CA SER A 300 -18.31 -17.56 40.31
C SER A 300 -17.03 -16.74 40.12
N THR A 301 -15.86 -17.39 39.97
CA THR A 301 -14.58 -16.68 39.72
C THR A 301 -14.56 -16.03 38.35
N LEU A 302 -15.10 -16.70 37.32
CA LEU A 302 -15.19 -16.13 35.97
C LEU A 302 -16.19 -14.97 35.88
N LYS A 303 -17.28 -14.97 36.66
CA LYS A 303 -18.20 -13.81 36.75
C LYS A 303 -17.52 -12.59 37.34
N ILE A 304 -16.63 -12.76 38.33
CA ILE A 304 -15.84 -11.66 38.89
C ILE A 304 -14.87 -11.13 37.83
N ILE A 305 -14.10 -12.01 37.18
CA ILE A 305 -13.17 -11.61 36.10
C ILE A 305 -13.92 -10.93 34.93
N ILE A 306 -15.07 -11.47 34.49
CA ILE A 306 -15.91 -10.87 33.43
C ILE A 306 -16.52 -9.54 33.89
N HIS A 307 -16.93 -9.41 35.14
CA HIS A 307 -17.46 -8.15 35.68
C HIS A 307 -16.38 -7.06 35.65
N HIS A 308 -15.15 -7.37 36.07
CA HIS A 308 -14.03 -6.45 35.99
C HIS A 308 -13.58 -6.18 34.54
N LEU A 309 -13.58 -7.18 33.65
CA LEU A 309 -13.34 -6.96 32.22
C LEU A 309 -14.44 -6.08 31.57
N ARG A 310 -15.70 -6.22 31.99
CA ARG A 310 -16.79 -5.32 31.57
C ARG A 310 -16.62 -3.92 32.13
N ALA A 311 -16.16 -3.79 33.38
CA ALA A 311 -15.83 -2.51 33.99
C ALA A 311 -14.70 -1.83 33.20
N ILE A 312 -13.61 -2.54 32.89
CA ILE A 312 -12.52 -2.09 32.02
C ILE A 312 -13.04 -1.69 30.63
N ALA A 313 -13.90 -2.49 30.01
CA ALA A 313 -14.48 -2.18 28.69
C ALA A 313 -15.45 -0.97 28.71
N GLN A 314 -16.04 -0.68 29.87
CA GLN A 314 -16.85 0.52 30.10
C GLN A 314 -16.01 1.73 30.49
N GLY A 315 -14.71 1.53 30.74
CA GLY A 315 -13.73 2.56 31.04
C GLY A 315 -13.29 2.61 32.50
N GLU A 316 -13.80 1.76 33.39
CA GLU A 316 -13.39 1.73 34.80
C GLU A 316 -12.11 0.91 35.00
N LEU A 317 -10.96 1.60 35.04
CA LEU A 317 -9.62 1.00 35.14
C LEU A 317 -9.06 0.99 36.56
N ASN A 318 -9.79 1.56 37.52
CA ASN A 318 -9.39 1.70 38.92
C ASN A 318 -9.71 0.47 39.80
N GLN A 319 -10.33 -0.56 39.23
CA GLN A 319 -10.75 -1.75 39.97
C GLN A 319 -9.76 -2.90 39.79
N ASN A 320 -9.27 -3.44 40.90
CA ASN A 320 -8.40 -4.62 40.89
C ASN A 320 -9.18 -5.88 41.32
N ILE A 321 -8.93 -6.97 40.61
CA ILE A 321 -9.41 -8.31 41.00
C ILE A 321 -8.48 -8.81 42.12
N PRO A 322 -9.00 -9.22 43.29
CA PRO A 322 -8.18 -9.81 44.35
C PRO A 322 -7.58 -11.14 43.88
N VAL A 323 -6.26 -11.29 44.00
CA VAL A 323 -5.51 -12.50 43.61
C VAL A 323 -5.01 -13.20 44.88
N ASN A 324 -5.10 -14.53 44.92
CA ASN A 324 -4.61 -15.29 46.07
C ASN A 324 -3.09 -15.54 46.00
N GLU A 325 -2.32 -14.94 46.91
CA GLU A 325 -0.85 -15.01 46.88
C GLU A 325 -0.27 -16.35 47.35
N THR A 326 -1.03 -17.16 48.09
CA THR A 326 -0.51 -18.42 48.68
C THR A 326 -0.65 -19.63 47.77
N HIS A 327 -1.69 -19.67 46.94
CA HIS A 327 -1.95 -20.76 45.99
C HIS A 327 -2.55 -20.21 44.70
N GLN A 328 -1.68 -19.92 43.73
CA GLN A 328 -2.07 -19.41 42.42
C GLN A 328 -2.71 -20.51 41.58
N ASP A 329 -4.01 -20.43 41.34
CA ASP A 329 -4.67 -21.24 40.32
C ASP A 329 -4.69 -20.54 38.96
N GLU A 330 -5.16 -21.24 37.92
CA GLU A 330 -5.17 -20.70 36.57
C GLU A 330 -6.04 -19.43 36.43
N PHE A 331 -7.03 -19.22 37.30
CA PHE A 331 -7.85 -18.00 37.33
C PHE A 331 -7.19 -16.86 38.10
N ASP A 332 -6.33 -17.15 39.09
CA ASP A 332 -5.46 -16.17 39.73
C ASP A 332 -4.45 -15.58 38.72
N HIS A 333 -3.89 -16.41 37.85
CA HIS A 333 -3.03 -15.94 36.74
C HIS A 333 -3.80 -15.07 35.74
N VAL A 334 -5.03 -15.43 35.38
CA VAL A 334 -5.89 -14.59 34.51
C VAL A 334 -6.25 -13.28 35.22
N SER A 335 -6.58 -13.32 36.51
CA SER A 335 -6.90 -12.13 37.30
C SER A 335 -5.70 -11.19 37.40
N SER A 336 -4.49 -11.72 37.60
CA SER A 336 -3.24 -10.95 37.57
C SER A 336 -2.99 -10.34 36.18
N ALA A 337 -3.17 -11.09 35.09
CA ALA A 337 -3.01 -10.57 33.74
C ALA A 337 -4.05 -9.49 33.39
N VAL A 338 -5.30 -9.61 33.88
CA VAL A 338 -6.34 -8.59 33.75
C VAL A 338 -5.97 -7.34 34.56
N ASN A 339 -5.45 -7.48 35.78
CA ASN A 339 -4.97 -6.34 36.56
C ASN A 339 -3.78 -5.64 35.88
N THR A 340 -2.82 -6.40 35.33
CA THR A 340 -1.71 -5.83 34.54
C THR A 340 -2.25 -5.11 33.30
N THR A 341 -3.19 -5.70 32.57
CA THR A 341 -3.81 -5.06 31.39
C THR A 341 -4.58 -3.79 31.77
N ALA A 342 -5.33 -3.80 32.87
CA ALA A 342 -6.04 -2.64 33.39
C ALA A 342 -5.06 -1.52 33.79
N ASN A 343 -3.97 -1.88 34.47
CA ASN A 343 -2.91 -0.96 34.86
C ASN A 343 -2.17 -0.39 33.65
N ASP A 344 -1.83 -1.21 32.66
CA ASP A 344 -1.16 -0.76 31.44
C ASP A 344 -2.08 0.14 30.62
N LEU A 345 -3.38 -0.19 30.51
CA LEU A 345 -4.38 0.70 29.92
C LEU A 345 -4.53 1.99 30.72
N ARG A 346 -4.50 1.94 32.05
CA ARG A 346 -4.55 3.12 32.93
C ARG A 346 -3.34 4.01 32.69
N THR A 347 -2.15 3.43 32.60
CA THR A 347 -0.91 4.15 32.27
C THR A 347 -0.97 4.75 30.86
N LEU A 348 -1.40 3.98 29.85
CA LEU A 348 -1.53 4.45 28.47
C LEU A 348 -2.56 5.58 28.35
N ILE A 349 -3.75 5.43 28.92
CA ILE A 349 -4.78 6.48 28.91
C ILE A 349 -4.31 7.69 29.71
N GLY A 350 -3.60 7.50 30.83
CA GLY A 350 -2.94 8.58 31.57
C GLY A 350 -1.94 9.34 30.69
N GLN A 351 -1.06 8.63 29.99
CA GLN A 351 -0.11 9.21 29.03
C GLN A 351 -0.82 9.93 27.87
N VAL A 352 -1.96 9.43 27.38
CA VAL A 352 -2.75 10.09 26.33
C VAL A 352 -3.40 11.37 26.87
N ILE A 353 -3.92 11.37 28.10
CA ILE A 353 -4.48 12.56 28.75
C ILE A 353 -3.39 13.61 28.99
N ASP A 354 -2.21 13.20 29.48
CA ASP A 354 -1.07 14.09 29.68
C ASP A 354 -0.57 14.66 28.34
N SER A 355 -0.47 13.82 27.30
CA SER A 355 -0.10 14.23 25.95
C SER A 355 -1.13 15.18 25.35
N GLN A 356 -2.42 14.96 25.60
CA GLN A 356 -3.51 15.84 25.16
C GLN A 356 -3.46 17.20 25.87
N LYS A 357 -3.17 17.22 27.18
CA LYS A 357 -2.97 18.46 27.94
C LYS A 357 -1.76 19.23 27.41
N MET A 358 -0.66 18.53 27.13
CA MET A 358 0.54 19.12 26.54
C MET A 358 0.27 19.65 25.12
N LEU A 359 -0.49 18.92 24.28
CA LEU A 359 -0.88 19.36 22.94
C LEU A 359 -1.76 20.62 22.98
N ASN A 360 -2.73 20.69 23.89
CA ASN A 360 -3.56 21.87 24.09
C ASN A 360 -2.73 23.08 24.54
N GLN A 361 -1.80 22.88 25.48
CA GLN A 361 -0.89 23.93 25.92
C GLN A 361 -0.01 24.41 24.77
N GLN A 362 0.61 23.51 24.02
CA GLN A 362 1.45 23.84 22.86
C GLN A 362 0.66 24.54 21.75
N ALA A 363 -0.58 24.12 21.47
CA ALA A 363 -1.43 24.79 20.48
C ALA A 363 -1.80 26.22 20.93
N THR A 364 -2.05 26.43 22.22
CA THR A 364 -2.33 27.76 22.79
C THR A 364 -1.08 28.64 22.75
N GLU A 365 0.08 28.10 23.15
CA GLU A 365 1.37 28.78 23.06
C GLU A 365 1.73 29.13 21.61
N LEU A 366 1.43 28.25 20.65
CA LEU A 366 1.59 28.49 19.23
C LEU A 366 0.68 29.62 18.75
N SER A 367 -0.60 29.61 19.12
CA SER A 367 -1.53 30.70 18.79
C SER A 367 -1.07 32.05 19.34
N ASN A 368 -0.60 32.08 20.59
CA ASN A 368 -0.06 33.29 21.20
C ASN A 368 1.21 33.76 20.49
N SER A 369 2.10 32.83 20.13
CA SER A 369 3.33 33.16 19.38
C SER A 369 3.02 33.75 18.02
N VAL A 370 2.01 33.22 17.32
CA VAL A 370 1.56 33.75 16.03
C VAL A 370 0.92 35.13 16.18
N GLN A 371 0.13 35.36 17.24
CA GLN A 371 -0.39 36.69 17.57
C GLN A 371 0.75 37.70 17.76
N THR A 372 1.78 37.34 18.53
CA THR A 372 2.99 38.17 18.72
C THR A 372 3.73 38.40 17.40
N ILE A 373 3.84 37.40 16.52
CA ILE A 373 4.43 37.56 15.18
C ILE A 373 3.62 38.57 14.36
N ALA A 374 2.29 38.51 14.39
CA ALA A 374 1.44 39.45 13.67
C ALA A 374 1.61 40.89 14.20
N GLU A 375 1.65 41.07 15.51
CA GLU A 375 1.92 42.37 16.15
C GLU A 375 3.31 42.91 15.78
N ASN A 376 4.34 42.06 15.86
CA ASN A 376 5.70 42.43 15.47
C ASN A 376 5.78 42.79 13.98
N ASN A 377 5.14 42.04 13.09
CA ASN A 377 5.09 42.35 11.67
C ASN A 377 4.42 43.71 11.40
N SER A 378 3.37 44.05 12.16
CA SER A 378 2.75 45.39 12.08
C SER A 378 3.75 46.47 12.47
N VAL A 379 4.49 46.29 13.58
CA VAL A 379 5.52 47.23 14.02
C VAL A 379 6.64 47.37 12.98
N VAL A 380 7.12 46.26 12.43
CA VAL A 380 8.17 46.27 11.40
C VAL A 380 7.65 46.94 10.11
N SER A 381 6.38 46.76 9.76
CA SER A 381 5.75 47.43 8.61
C SER A 381 5.74 48.94 8.80
N ASP A 382 5.32 49.43 9.97
CA ASP A 382 5.28 50.86 10.29
C ASP A 382 6.70 51.45 10.31
N GLN A 383 7.66 50.72 10.87
CA GLN A 383 9.08 51.11 10.86
C GLN A 383 9.64 51.15 9.44
N SER A 384 9.32 50.17 8.60
CA SER A 384 9.77 50.11 7.21
C SER A 384 9.20 51.27 6.38
N ASN A 385 7.91 51.60 6.55
CA ASN A 385 7.29 52.78 5.93
C ASN A 385 7.94 54.09 6.38
N THR A 386 8.22 54.21 7.68
CA THR A 386 8.92 55.38 8.24
C THR A 386 10.33 55.49 7.66
N LEU A 387 11.05 54.37 7.54
CA LEU A 387 12.40 54.35 7.01
C LEU A 387 12.43 54.61 5.50
N ALA A 388 11.45 54.12 4.74
CA ALA A 388 11.27 54.44 3.33
C ALA A 388 11.07 55.95 3.13
N SER A 389 10.19 56.57 3.92
CA SER A 389 9.97 58.02 3.90
C SER A 389 11.24 58.80 4.25
N ALA A 390 11.98 58.36 5.28
CA ALA A 390 13.26 58.96 5.66
C ALA A 390 14.31 58.82 4.56
N THR A 391 14.36 57.67 3.88
CA THR A 391 15.26 57.38 2.76
C THR A 391 14.95 58.29 1.57
N GLU A 392 13.68 58.51 1.27
CA GLU A 392 13.26 59.45 0.22
C GLU A 392 13.66 60.90 0.58
N GLN A 393 13.49 61.30 1.83
CA GLN A 393 13.94 62.61 2.31
C GLN A 393 15.48 62.76 2.26
N ILE A 394 16.24 61.70 2.56
CA ILE A 394 17.70 61.67 2.39
C ILE A 394 18.06 61.83 0.92
N SER A 395 17.36 61.15 0.00
CA SER A 395 17.60 61.26 -1.45
C SER A 395 17.41 62.70 -1.95
N VAL A 396 16.33 63.35 -1.53
CA VAL A 396 16.08 64.77 -1.85
C VAL A 396 17.17 65.66 -1.26
N THR A 397 17.58 65.41 -0.02
CA THR A 397 18.64 66.19 0.64
C THR A 397 19.99 66.00 -0.03
N ALA A 398 20.36 64.78 -0.41
CA ALA A 398 21.60 64.47 -1.11
C ALA A 398 21.68 65.21 -2.46
N ASN A 399 20.59 65.22 -3.23
CA ASN A 399 20.50 66.00 -4.47
C ASN A 399 20.68 67.51 -4.21
N HIS A 400 20.01 68.04 -3.19
CA HIS A 400 20.15 69.46 -2.83
C HIS A 400 21.58 69.81 -2.40
N VAL A 401 22.25 68.92 -1.66
CA VAL A 401 23.65 69.11 -1.27
C VAL A 401 24.58 69.03 -2.50
N ALA A 402 24.34 68.11 -3.43
CA ALA A 402 25.10 68.02 -4.68
C ALA A 402 25.00 69.32 -5.51
N ASP A 403 23.81 69.89 -5.65
CA ASP A 403 23.58 71.18 -6.33
C ASP A 403 24.27 72.34 -5.59
N SER A 404 24.27 72.28 -4.25
CA SER A 404 24.95 73.27 -3.41
C SER A 404 26.47 73.22 -3.57
N ILE A 405 27.06 72.01 -3.68
CA ILE A 405 28.49 71.81 -3.93
C ILE A 405 28.87 72.28 -5.33
N LYS A 406 28.01 72.06 -6.33
CA LYS A 406 28.24 72.58 -7.68
C LYS A 406 28.29 74.11 -7.70
N SER A 407 27.40 74.75 -6.93
CA SER A 407 27.41 76.21 -6.77
C SER A 407 28.66 76.69 -6.02
N LEU A 408 29.05 76.00 -4.95
CA LEU A 408 30.27 76.29 -4.18
C LEU A 408 31.55 76.17 -5.02
N ASN A 409 31.66 75.16 -5.88
CA ASN A 409 32.77 75.02 -6.82
C ASN A 409 32.87 76.24 -7.76
N ASN A 410 31.74 76.69 -8.32
CA ASN A 410 31.73 77.88 -9.20
C ASN A 410 32.15 79.16 -8.44
N GLU A 411 31.71 79.33 -7.20
CA GLU A 411 32.12 80.45 -6.34
C GLU A 411 33.61 80.39 -5.98
N THR A 412 34.11 79.19 -5.68
CA THR A 412 35.52 78.95 -5.34
C THR A 412 36.43 79.21 -6.52
N ASP A 413 36.07 78.75 -7.73
CA ASP A 413 36.79 79.05 -8.97
C ASP A 413 36.81 80.56 -9.26
N SER A 414 35.68 81.24 -9.04
CA SER A 414 35.59 82.69 -9.20
C SER A 414 36.50 83.43 -8.20
N ALA A 415 36.53 82.99 -6.95
CA ALA A 415 37.42 83.55 -5.91
C ALA A 415 38.89 83.28 -6.22
N HIS A 416 39.22 82.08 -6.71
CA HIS A 416 40.57 81.71 -7.13
C HIS A 416 41.05 82.60 -8.29
N GLN A 417 40.21 82.80 -9.31
CA GLN A 417 40.53 83.68 -10.43
C GLN A 417 40.68 85.15 -9.99
N ALA A 418 39.85 85.61 -9.05
CA ALA A 418 39.97 86.95 -8.47
C ALA A 418 41.28 87.13 -7.68
N ALA A 419 41.71 86.11 -6.92
CA ALA A 419 42.99 86.12 -6.22
C ALA A 419 44.17 86.18 -7.19
N ILE A 420 44.18 85.37 -8.25
CA ILE A 420 45.21 85.42 -9.31
C ILE A 420 45.29 86.83 -9.93
N ASN A 421 44.14 87.39 -10.30
CA ASN A 421 44.09 88.72 -10.90
C ASN A 421 44.54 89.82 -9.93
N GLY A 422 44.16 89.71 -8.64
CA GLY A 422 44.61 90.60 -7.59
C GLY A 422 46.12 90.53 -7.36
N GLY A 423 46.68 89.32 -7.34
CA GLY A 423 48.13 89.10 -7.20
C GLY A 423 48.91 89.72 -8.36
N ASN A 424 48.45 89.51 -9.59
CA ASN A 424 49.05 90.14 -10.78
C ASN A 424 49.00 91.68 -10.70
N THR A 425 47.89 92.24 -10.20
CA THR A 425 47.72 93.69 -10.05
C THR A 425 48.69 94.27 -9.00
N ILE A 426 48.84 93.60 -7.86
CA ILE A 426 49.80 94.00 -6.81
C ILE A 426 51.24 93.91 -7.34
N GLN A 427 51.58 92.84 -8.07
CA GLN A 427 52.90 92.69 -8.67
C GLN A 427 53.23 93.83 -9.64
N LEU A 428 52.28 94.24 -10.49
CA LEU A 428 52.43 95.39 -11.37
C LEU A 428 52.59 96.70 -10.58
N ALA A 429 51.83 96.89 -9.50
CA ALA A 429 51.97 98.06 -8.62
C ALA A 429 53.34 98.11 -7.94
N MET A 430 53.88 96.97 -7.47
CA MET A 430 55.22 96.89 -6.89
C MET A 430 56.33 97.26 -7.89
N GLN A 431 56.18 96.85 -9.16
CA GLN A 431 57.10 97.28 -10.22
C GLN A 431 57.06 98.79 -10.44
N ALA A 432 55.87 99.39 -10.46
CA ALA A 432 55.70 100.84 -10.59
C ALA A 432 56.26 101.60 -9.36
N LEU A 433 56.07 101.08 -8.15
CA LEU A 433 56.63 101.65 -6.91
C LEU A 433 58.15 101.60 -6.90
N THR A 434 58.75 100.49 -7.35
CA THR A 434 60.21 100.36 -7.47
C THR A 434 60.77 101.43 -8.39
N ARG A 435 60.17 101.60 -9.58
CA ARG A 435 60.54 102.66 -10.52
C ARG A 435 60.36 104.06 -9.94
N THR A 436 59.31 104.28 -9.14
CA THR A 436 59.07 105.58 -8.49
C THR A 436 60.11 105.87 -7.42
N SER A 437 60.51 104.86 -6.64
CA SER A 437 61.59 104.96 -5.67
C SER A 437 62.91 105.37 -6.33
N ASP A 438 63.25 104.77 -7.47
CA ASP A 438 64.45 105.12 -8.23
C ASP A 438 64.43 106.58 -8.69
N ILE A 439 63.26 107.09 -9.14
CA ILE A 439 63.09 108.48 -9.57
C ILE A 439 63.24 109.46 -8.39
N VAL A 440 62.67 109.13 -7.23
CA VAL A 440 62.79 109.96 -6.01
C VAL A 440 64.24 110.01 -5.53
N GLU A 441 64.93 108.87 -5.51
CA GLU A 441 66.35 108.80 -5.13
C GLU A 441 67.22 109.63 -6.09
N GLN A 442 67.01 109.50 -7.40
CA GLN A 442 67.72 110.31 -8.40
C GLN A 442 67.44 111.81 -8.24
N SER A 443 66.20 112.19 -7.94
CA SER A 443 65.81 113.60 -7.71
C SER A 443 66.45 114.17 -6.45
N SER A 444 66.50 113.38 -5.36
CA SER A 444 67.18 113.75 -4.12
C SER A 444 68.67 114.01 -4.36
N GLN A 445 69.36 113.14 -5.12
CA GLN A 445 70.76 113.33 -5.49
C GLN A 445 70.99 114.63 -6.28
N GLN A 446 70.10 114.97 -7.22
CA GLN A 446 70.17 116.23 -7.98
C GLN A 446 69.98 117.46 -7.09
N LEU A 447 69.07 117.41 -6.12
CA LEU A 447 68.84 118.52 -5.17
C LEU A 447 70.01 118.71 -4.20
N VAL A 448 70.60 117.63 -3.70
CA VAL A 448 71.83 117.70 -2.89
C VAL A 448 72.96 118.36 -3.68
N GLN A 449 73.05 118.08 -4.99
CA GLN A 449 74.01 118.75 -5.85
C GLN A 449 73.69 120.25 -6.02
N LEU A 450 72.42 120.61 -6.23
CA LEU A 450 71.98 122.01 -6.29
C LEU A 450 72.30 122.78 -5.00
N GLN A 451 72.05 122.17 -3.83
CA GLN A 451 72.37 122.74 -2.52
C GLN A 451 73.87 123.05 -2.39
N LYS A 452 74.74 122.12 -2.84
CA LYS A 452 76.20 122.32 -2.87
C LYS A 452 76.59 123.46 -3.80
N ASP A 453 75.99 123.54 -4.98
CA ASP A 453 76.29 124.60 -5.95
C ASP A 453 75.78 125.97 -5.49
N SER A 454 74.62 126.05 -4.83
CA SER A 454 74.15 127.28 -4.18
C SER A 454 75.05 127.75 -3.03
N LYS A 455 75.64 126.84 -2.26
CA LYS A 455 76.64 127.22 -1.22
C LYS A 455 77.92 127.79 -1.81
N LYS A 456 78.35 127.33 -3.00
CA LYS A 456 79.47 127.94 -3.71
C LYS A 456 79.17 129.38 -4.14
N ILE A 457 77.90 129.68 -4.49
CA ILE A 457 77.48 131.03 -4.86
C ILE A 457 77.63 131.99 -3.66
N ASP A 458 77.30 131.56 -2.43
CA ASP A 458 77.51 132.39 -1.23
C ASP A 458 78.98 132.82 -1.08
N SER A 459 79.92 131.89 -1.29
CA SER A 459 81.36 132.21 -1.23
C SER A 459 81.76 133.24 -2.30
N VAL A 460 81.16 133.18 -3.49
CA VAL A 460 81.40 134.16 -4.55
C VAL A 460 80.80 135.52 -4.17
N LEU A 461 79.59 135.56 -3.62
CA LEU A 461 78.93 136.79 -3.18
C LEU A 461 79.67 137.47 -2.03
N GLU A 462 80.21 136.71 -1.08
CA GLU A 462 81.05 137.23 0.01
C GLU A 462 82.32 137.92 -0.53
N ILE A 463 82.96 137.33 -1.54
CA ILE A 463 84.11 137.94 -2.23
C ILE A 463 83.69 139.23 -2.94
N ILE A 464 82.56 139.24 -3.68
CA ILE A 464 82.09 140.44 -4.38
C ILE A 464 81.74 141.56 -3.39
N ASN A 465 81.06 141.22 -2.29
CA ASN A 465 80.71 142.20 -1.26
C ASN A 465 81.97 142.77 -0.60
N GLY A 466 82.95 141.93 -0.28
CA GLY A 466 84.26 142.37 0.21
C GLY A 466 85.00 143.28 -0.78
N LEU A 467 84.94 142.97 -2.09
CA LEU A 467 85.51 143.83 -3.14
C LEU A 467 84.75 145.17 -3.25
N ALA A 468 83.43 145.16 -3.11
CA ALA A 468 82.61 146.37 -3.15
C ALA A 468 82.86 147.28 -1.93
N ASP A 469 82.96 146.72 -0.72
CA ASP A 469 83.34 147.47 0.49
C ASP A 469 84.74 148.06 0.37
N GLN A 470 85.70 147.28 -0.16
CA GLN A 470 87.05 147.79 -0.42
C GLN A 470 87.03 148.92 -1.45
N THR A 471 86.20 148.80 -2.50
CA THR A 471 86.03 149.83 -3.53
C THR A 471 85.38 151.10 -2.96
N ASN A 472 84.38 150.94 -2.07
CA ASN A 472 83.72 152.04 -1.37
C ASN A 472 84.70 152.80 -0.46
N LEU A 473 85.56 152.09 0.27
CA LEU A 473 86.62 152.69 1.09
C LEU A 473 87.68 153.41 0.24
N LEU A 474 88.09 152.81 -0.89
CA LEU A 474 89.02 153.46 -1.84
C LEU A 474 88.40 154.73 -2.42
N ALA A 475 87.13 154.69 -2.81
CA ALA A 475 86.39 155.83 -3.34
C ALA A 475 86.20 156.94 -2.29
N LEU A 476 85.91 156.58 -1.04
CA LEU A 476 85.82 157.53 0.07
C LEU A 476 87.17 158.24 0.31
N ASN A 477 88.27 157.48 0.34
CA ASN A 477 89.61 158.06 0.46
C ASN A 477 89.94 159.00 -0.72
N ALA A 478 89.55 158.63 -1.94
CA ALA A 478 89.71 159.46 -3.12
C ALA A 478 88.86 160.74 -3.07
N ALA A 479 87.62 160.67 -2.58
CA ALA A 479 86.75 161.82 -2.41
C ALA A 479 87.30 162.80 -1.34
N ILE A 480 87.84 162.27 -0.23
CA ILE A 480 88.50 163.07 0.80
C ILE A 480 89.72 163.81 0.22
N GLU A 481 90.56 163.13 -0.54
CA GLU A 481 91.76 163.75 -1.13
C GLU A 481 91.40 164.74 -2.25
N ALA A 482 90.34 164.46 -3.02
CA ALA A 482 89.79 165.39 -4.02
C ALA A 482 89.24 166.68 -3.38
N ALA A 483 88.52 166.57 -2.25
CA ALA A 483 88.07 167.73 -1.47
C ALA A 483 89.25 168.55 -0.90
N ARG A 484 90.35 167.86 -0.52
CA ARG A 484 91.59 168.47 -0.02
C ARG A 484 92.33 169.28 -1.09
N ALA A 485 92.21 168.90 -2.36
CA ALA A 485 92.81 169.58 -3.50
C ALA A 485 92.04 170.83 -4.00
N GLY A 486 90.90 171.18 -3.40
CA GLY A 486 90.13 172.37 -3.74
C GLY A 486 89.61 172.39 -5.19
N ASP A 487 89.71 173.54 -5.88
CA ASP A 487 89.16 173.70 -7.24
C ASP A 487 89.78 172.77 -8.30
N ALA A 488 91.03 172.33 -8.12
CA ALA A 488 91.69 171.38 -9.02
C ALA A 488 91.16 169.94 -8.89
N GLY A 489 90.58 169.59 -7.72
CA GLY A 489 90.07 168.25 -7.41
C GLY A 489 88.62 168.02 -7.83
N ARG A 490 87.91 169.04 -8.33
CA ARG A 490 86.46 168.97 -8.59
C ARG A 490 86.04 167.83 -9.53
N GLY A 491 86.79 167.60 -10.60
CA GLY A 491 86.52 166.50 -11.54
C GLY A 491 86.75 165.12 -10.93
N PHE A 492 87.80 164.97 -10.10
CA PHE A 492 88.10 163.74 -9.39
C PHE A 492 87.09 163.43 -8.28
N SER A 493 86.58 164.46 -7.60
CA SER A 493 85.53 164.29 -6.58
C SER A 493 84.26 163.70 -7.17
N VAL A 494 83.84 164.17 -8.36
CA VAL A 494 82.65 163.62 -9.05
C VAL A 494 82.85 162.15 -9.43
N VAL A 495 84.02 161.78 -9.93
CA VAL A 495 84.34 160.38 -10.26
C VAL A 495 84.41 159.53 -9.00
N ALA A 496 85.00 160.03 -7.91
CA ALA A 496 85.08 159.33 -6.64
C ALA A 496 83.68 159.10 -6.04
N ASP A 497 82.79 160.10 -6.08
CA ASP A 497 81.39 159.95 -5.63
C ASP A 497 80.60 158.97 -6.51
N GLU A 498 80.83 158.95 -7.83
CA GLU A 498 80.19 157.99 -8.75
C GLU A 498 80.69 156.56 -8.49
N VAL A 499 81.99 156.36 -8.25
CA VAL A 499 82.57 155.05 -7.88
C VAL A 499 82.05 154.62 -6.50
N ARG A 500 81.92 155.55 -5.55
CA ARG A 500 81.33 155.31 -4.23
C ARG A 500 79.88 154.86 -4.37
N SER A 501 79.08 155.57 -5.17
CA SER A 501 77.69 155.20 -5.46
C SER A 501 77.59 153.84 -6.16
N LEU A 502 78.49 153.53 -7.10
CA LEU A 502 78.53 152.24 -7.78
C LEU A 502 78.90 151.09 -6.82
N ALA A 503 79.83 151.34 -5.90
CA ALA A 503 80.20 150.39 -4.84
C ALA A 503 79.03 150.16 -3.87
N GLU A 504 78.37 151.23 -3.39
CA GLU A 504 77.16 151.15 -2.55
C GLU A 504 76.02 150.39 -3.27
N ARG A 505 75.79 150.64 -4.56
CA ARG A 505 74.83 149.89 -5.40
C ARG A 505 75.23 148.43 -5.57
N THR A 506 76.52 148.12 -5.65
CA THR A 506 77.04 146.75 -5.75
C THR A 506 76.83 145.99 -4.43
N VAL A 507 77.08 146.62 -3.28
CA VAL A 507 76.77 146.07 -1.96
C VAL A 507 75.27 145.81 -1.81
N SER A 508 74.43 146.77 -2.23
CA SER A 508 72.97 146.58 -2.20
C SER A 508 72.51 145.42 -3.09
N ALA A 509 72.98 145.37 -4.35
CA ALA A 509 72.61 144.31 -5.29
C ALA A 509 73.12 142.93 -4.85
N THR A 510 74.34 142.84 -4.33
CA THR A 510 74.87 141.58 -3.77
C THR A 510 74.11 141.16 -2.52
N GLY A 511 73.64 142.10 -1.70
CA GLY A 511 72.71 141.84 -0.59
C GLY A 511 71.39 141.22 -1.04
N GLU A 512 70.76 141.78 -2.07
CA GLU A 512 69.52 141.23 -2.67
C GLU A 512 69.73 139.83 -3.28
N ILE A 513 70.85 139.62 -3.99
CA ILE A 513 71.21 138.30 -4.53
C ILE A 513 71.46 137.30 -3.39
N THR A 514 72.16 137.71 -2.33
CA THR A 514 72.40 136.87 -1.15
C THR A 514 71.08 136.44 -0.51
N GLN A 515 70.12 137.36 -0.38
CA GLN A 515 68.79 137.03 0.12
C GLN A 515 68.07 136.01 -0.79
N THR A 516 68.18 136.18 -2.11
CA THR A 516 67.60 135.26 -3.10
C THR A 516 68.25 133.87 -3.05
N VAL A 517 69.58 133.80 -2.97
CA VAL A 517 70.32 132.53 -2.85
C VAL A 517 69.98 131.82 -1.54
N ARG A 518 69.90 132.54 -0.42
CA ARG A 518 69.43 131.96 0.85
C ARG A 518 68.00 131.43 0.76
N ALA A 519 67.11 132.12 0.05
CA ALA A 519 65.76 131.62 -0.21
C ALA A 519 65.77 130.33 -1.05
N ILE A 520 66.60 130.25 -2.09
CA ILE A 520 66.80 129.04 -2.91
C ILE A 520 67.35 127.90 -2.06
N GLN A 521 68.37 128.14 -1.23
CA GLN A 521 68.95 127.13 -0.35
C GLN A 521 67.91 126.60 0.64
N LYS A 522 67.20 127.49 1.33
CA LYS A 522 66.12 127.10 2.25
C LYS A 522 65.06 126.26 1.53
N GLN A 523 64.61 126.69 0.36
CA GLN A 523 63.63 125.95 -0.42
C GLN A 523 64.18 124.60 -0.90
N THR A 524 65.47 124.52 -1.24
CA THR A 524 66.14 123.27 -1.61
C THR A 524 66.21 122.31 -0.42
N ASP A 525 66.56 122.80 0.77
CA ASP A 525 66.58 122.02 2.02
C ASP A 525 65.19 121.48 2.36
N ASP A 526 64.16 122.32 2.23
CA ASP A 526 62.75 121.90 2.44
C ASP A 526 62.33 120.80 1.44
N VAL A 527 62.77 120.89 0.17
CA VAL A 527 62.48 119.86 -0.84
C VAL A 527 63.28 118.57 -0.57
N ILE A 528 64.55 118.66 -0.13
CA ILE A 528 65.34 117.47 0.26
C ILE A 528 64.66 116.74 1.42
N ALA A 529 64.24 117.45 2.47
CA ALA A 529 63.51 116.86 3.59
C ALA A 529 62.19 116.19 3.11
N THR A 530 61.50 116.80 2.16
CA THR A 530 60.30 116.22 1.54
C THR A 530 60.62 114.96 0.74
N MET A 531 61.76 114.89 0.05
CA MET A 531 62.22 113.71 -0.68
C MET A 531 62.59 112.56 0.26
N GLU A 532 63.29 112.83 1.37
CA GLU A 532 63.59 111.83 2.41
C GLU A 532 62.30 111.25 3.02
N GLN A 533 61.33 112.12 3.33
CA GLN A 533 60.01 111.68 3.80
C GLN A 533 59.28 110.84 2.73
N SER A 534 59.38 111.21 1.46
CA SER A 534 58.80 110.47 0.34
C SER A 534 59.44 109.09 0.19
N GLN A 535 60.76 108.97 0.35
CA GLN A 535 61.48 107.70 0.31
C GLN A 535 61.05 106.77 1.46
N SER A 536 60.98 107.29 2.69
CA SER A 536 60.45 106.52 3.83
C SER A 536 59.00 106.08 3.62
N SER A 537 58.17 106.95 3.02
CA SER A 537 56.78 106.60 2.68
C SER A 537 56.71 105.50 1.62
N LEU A 538 57.56 105.53 0.59
CA LEU A 538 57.63 104.49 -0.44
C LEU A 538 58.12 103.15 0.11
N GLU A 539 59.08 103.13 1.03
CA GLU A 539 59.51 101.91 1.72
C GLU A 539 58.36 101.27 2.52
N ASN A 540 57.57 102.09 3.22
CA ASN A 540 56.38 101.61 3.94
C ASN A 540 55.33 101.03 2.98
N VAL A 541 55.06 101.70 1.85
CA VAL A 541 54.13 101.20 0.83
C VAL A 541 54.64 99.90 0.20
N LYS A 542 55.94 99.77 -0.03
CA LYS A 542 56.57 98.53 -0.53
C LYS A 542 56.35 97.37 0.44
N LYS A 543 56.57 97.60 1.75
CA LYS A 543 56.32 96.59 2.79
C LYS A 543 54.85 96.18 2.82
N GLN A 544 53.93 97.14 2.82
CA GLN A 544 52.48 96.85 2.79
C GLN A 544 52.04 96.09 1.53
N SER A 545 52.68 96.37 0.39
CA SER A 545 52.42 95.66 -0.87
C SER A 545 52.90 94.20 -0.81
N ASP A 546 54.04 93.93 -0.16
CA ASP A 546 54.56 92.58 0.06
C ASP A 546 53.66 91.76 1.01
N ASP A 547 53.18 92.41 2.08
CA ASP A 547 52.18 91.83 2.99
C ASP A 547 50.87 91.50 2.23
N ALA A 548 50.40 92.42 1.37
CA ALA A 548 49.21 92.20 0.55
C ALA A 548 49.40 91.06 -0.47
N GLN A 549 50.58 90.98 -1.11
CA GLN A 549 50.94 89.90 -2.03
C GLN A 549 50.94 88.54 -1.33
N SER A 550 51.46 88.48 -0.10
CA SER A 550 51.47 87.27 0.73
C SER A 550 50.05 86.85 1.13
N ALA A 551 49.20 87.81 1.52
CA ALA A 551 47.80 87.55 1.83
C ALA A 551 47.03 87.00 0.61
N VAL A 552 47.26 87.55 -0.59
CA VAL A 552 46.64 87.05 -1.83
C VAL A 552 47.09 85.64 -2.17
N ARG A 553 48.38 85.31 -2.03
CA ARG A 553 48.87 83.93 -2.22
C ARG A 553 48.24 82.95 -1.24
N GLN A 554 48.01 83.37 0.00
CA GLN A 554 47.30 82.56 0.98
C GLN A 554 45.84 82.31 0.56
N ILE A 555 45.15 83.32 0.02
CA ILE A 555 43.79 83.17 -0.52
C ILE A 555 43.78 82.21 -1.72
N GLU A 556 44.77 82.32 -2.62
CA GLU A 556 44.92 81.41 -3.77
C GLU A 556 45.04 79.95 -3.32
N GLU A 557 45.90 79.66 -2.34
CA GLU A 557 46.06 78.30 -1.81
C GLU A 557 44.80 77.83 -1.07
N GLN A 558 44.16 78.68 -0.26
CA GLN A 558 42.92 78.33 0.45
C GLN A 558 41.76 78.02 -0.51
N THR A 559 41.61 78.81 -1.58
CA THR A 559 40.59 78.57 -2.61
C THR A 559 40.87 77.29 -3.40
N ARG A 560 42.14 77.00 -3.72
CA ARG A 560 42.53 75.74 -4.34
C ARG A 560 42.19 74.52 -3.45
N GLN A 561 42.47 74.60 -2.15
CA GLN A 561 42.14 73.55 -1.19
C GLN A 561 40.62 73.39 -1.01
N ALA A 562 39.87 74.49 -1.01
CA ALA A 562 38.41 74.46 -0.96
C ALA A 562 37.80 73.74 -2.18
N SER A 563 38.35 73.97 -3.38
CA SER A 563 37.93 73.29 -4.62
C SER A 563 38.18 71.77 -4.53
N LEU A 564 39.36 71.35 -4.07
CA LEU A 564 39.66 69.91 -3.84
C LEU A 564 38.69 69.28 -2.84
N THR A 565 38.45 69.95 -1.72
CA THR A 565 37.52 69.48 -0.68
C THR A 565 36.09 69.38 -1.21
N SER A 566 35.65 70.34 -2.03
CA SER A 566 34.33 70.28 -2.68
C SER A 566 34.19 69.09 -3.61
N HIS A 567 35.25 68.68 -4.32
CA HIS A 567 35.25 67.45 -5.11
C HIS A 567 35.06 66.20 -4.24
N GLU A 568 35.81 66.09 -3.13
CA GLU A 568 35.68 64.95 -2.20
C GLU A 568 34.28 64.86 -1.57
N ILE A 569 33.67 66.01 -1.24
CA ILE A 569 32.29 66.04 -0.74
C ILE A 569 31.31 65.61 -1.85
N TYR A 570 31.52 66.02 -3.10
CA TYR A 570 30.69 65.60 -4.23
C TYR A 570 30.67 64.07 -4.39
N ASP A 571 31.85 63.45 -4.37
CA ASP A 571 31.98 61.99 -4.47
C ASP A 571 31.31 61.29 -3.28
N SER A 572 31.47 61.83 -2.07
CA SER A 572 30.82 61.31 -0.86
C SER A 572 29.29 61.37 -0.96
N ILE A 573 28.75 62.45 -1.54
CA ILE A 573 27.31 62.62 -1.74
C ILE A 573 26.78 61.69 -2.83
N ALA A 574 27.55 61.44 -3.90
CA ALA A 574 27.19 60.44 -4.91
C ALA A 574 27.07 59.03 -4.30
N GLU A 575 27.98 58.67 -3.39
CA GLU A 575 27.91 57.40 -2.67
C GLU A 575 26.72 57.32 -1.69
N VAL A 576 26.40 58.43 -1.01
CA VAL A 576 25.18 58.52 -0.19
C VAL A 576 23.94 58.30 -1.05
N ALA A 577 23.85 58.92 -2.24
CA ALA A 577 22.72 58.72 -3.15
C ALA A 577 22.57 57.27 -3.63
N ARG A 578 23.70 56.60 -3.93
CA ARG A 578 23.72 55.17 -4.28
C ARG A 578 23.20 54.30 -3.12
N THR A 579 23.75 54.50 -1.92
CA THR A 579 23.35 53.76 -0.71
C THR A 579 21.87 53.98 -0.39
N THR A 580 21.38 55.20 -0.58
CA THR A 580 19.96 55.55 -0.37
C THR A 580 19.04 54.78 -1.33
N THR A 581 19.46 54.57 -2.57
CA THR A 581 18.71 53.76 -3.56
C THR A 581 18.66 52.28 -3.17
N GLU A 582 19.77 51.75 -2.66
CA GLU A 582 19.86 50.38 -2.14
C GLU A 582 18.98 50.19 -0.89
N MET A 583 18.95 51.19 -0.01
CA MET A 583 18.05 51.20 1.16
C MET A 583 16.59 51.19 0.76
N ALA A 584 16.18 51.98 -0.24
CA ALA A 584 14.80 52.00 -0.73
C ALA A 584 14.38 50.62 -1.29
N THR A 585 15.26 49.99 -2.07
CA THR A 585 15.04 48.62 -2.59
C THR A 585 14.94 47.59 -1.47
N SER A 586 15.75 47.74 -0.42
CA SER A 586 15.71 46.86 0.76
C SER A 586 14.41 47.02 1.54
N MET A 587 13.85 48.23 1.64
CA MET A 587 12.55 48.47 2.27
C MET A 587 11.41 47.83 1.50
N ASP A 588 11.41 47.90 0.17
CA ASP A 588 10.41 47.21 -0.67
C ASP A 588 10.46 45.68 -0.48
N SER A 589 11.67 45.13 -0.38
CA SER A 589 11.87 43.70 -0.09
C SER A 589 11.35 43.32 1.31
N ILE A 590 11.56 44.16 2.33
CA ILE A 590 11.02 43.94 3.68
C ILE A 590 9.49 43.95 3.65
N ALA A 591 8.87 44.88 2.92
CA ALA A 591 7.41 44.93 2.79
C ALA A 591 6.84 43.63 2.18
N HIS A 592 7.51 43.05 1.19
CA HIS A 592 7.13 41.74 0.62
C HIS A 592 7.23 40.60 1.66
N VAL A 593 8.34 40.54 2.42
CA VAL A 593 8.53 39.52 3.47
C VAL A 593 7.46 39.63 4.57
N ILE A 594 7.02 40.84 4.90
CA ILE A 594 5.94 41.06 5.88
C ILE A 594 4.61 40.47 5.38
N GLU A 595 4.27 40.66 4.10
CA GLU A 595 3.03 40.10 3.53
C GLU A 595 3.08 38.57 3.45
N ASP A 596 4.24 38.01 3.11
CA ASP A 596 4.47 36.56 3.16
C ASP A 596 4.31 36.00 4.58
N ASN A 597 4.92 36.68 5.57
CA ASN A 597 4.81 36.27 6.98
C ASN A 597 3.37 36.36 7.50
N LYS A 598 2.59 37.35 7.06
CA LYS A 598 1.17 37.48 7.39
C LYS A 598 0.39 36.29 6.84
N THR A 599 0.61 35.93 5.58
CA THR A 599 -0.01 34.75 4.96
C THR A 599 0.37 33.47 5.70
N ALA A 600 1.65 33.27 6.00
CA ALA A 600 2.14 32.11 6.75
C ALA A 600 1.54 32.03 8.17
N SER A 601 1.48 33.17 8.88
CA SER A 601 0.87 33.27 10.20
C SER A 601 -0.59 32.82 10.16
N GLN A 602 -1.35 33.23 9.15
CA GLN A 602 -2.75 32.85 8.98
C GLN A 602 -2.94 31.34 8.80
N VAL A 603 -2.04 30.68 8.06
CA VAL A 603 -2.02 29.21 7.92
C VAL A 603 -1.72 28.52 9.25
N ILE A 604 -0.79 29.06 10.06
CA ILE A 604 -0.46 28.51 11.37
C ILE A 604 -1.64 28.64 12.34
N VAL A 605 -2.39 29.74 12.33
CA VAL A 605 -3.61 29.90 13.14
C VAL A 605 -4.62 28.79 12.80
N VAL A 606 -4.94 28.59 11.52
CA VAL A 606 -5.89 27.54 11.08
C VAL A 606 -5.41 26.14 11.48
N SER A 607 -4.11 25.88 11.40
CA SER A 607 -3.52 24.61 11.82
C SER A 607 -3.57 24.42 13.35
N SER A 608 -3.36 25.48 14.11
CA SER A 608 -3.43 25.47 15.58
C SER A 608 -4.86 25.21 16.06
N ASP A 609 -5.85 25.85 15.43
CA ASP A 609 -7.28 25.57 15.70
C ASP A 609 -7.63 24.11 15.40
N SER A 610 -7.09 23.55 14.31
CA SER A 610 -7.27 22.15 13.95
C SER A 610 -6.63 21.19 14.97
N LEU A 611 -5.46 21.54 15.51
CA LEU A 611 -4.80 20.79 16.59
C LEU A 611 -5.62 20.86 17.89
N LEU A 612 -6.12 22.03 18.27
CA LEU A 612 -6.97 22.22 19.45
C LEU A 612 -8.27 21.40 19.35
N SER A 613 -8.89 21.40 18.18
CA SER A 613 -10.06 20.56 17.88
C SER A 613 -9.75 19.07 18.01
N SER A 614 -8.61 18.63 17.48
CA SER A 614 -8.15 17.24 17.58
C SER A 614 -7.84 16.84 19.02
N ALA A 615 -7.17 17.71 19.79
CA ALA A 615 -6.92 17.52 21.22
C ALA A 615 -8.23 17.41 22.01
N THR A 616 -9.21 18.25 21.70
CA THR A 616 -10.53 18.24 22.33
C THR A 616 -11.26 16.94 22.04
N LYS A 617 -11.25 16.48 20.79
CA LYS A 617 -11.85 15.19 20.39
C LYS A 617 -11.15 14.01 21.07
N MET A 618 -9.83 14.05 21.20
CA MET A 618 -9.05 13.03 21.92
C MET A 618 -9.39 13.01 23.41
N GLY A 619 -9.51 14.19 24.03
CA GLY A 619 -9.98 14.35 25.41
C GLY A 619 -11.40 13.83 25.63
N GLN A 620 -12.31 14.04 24.69
CA GLN A 620 -13.66 13.47 24.74
C GLN A 620 -13.62 11.93 24.68
N MET A 621 -12.78 11.34 23.81
CA MET A 621 -12.63 9.89 23.71
C MET A 621 -12.02 9.28 24.98
N THR A 622 -11.05 9.95 25.61
CA THR A 622 -10.43 9.47 26.85
C THR A 622 -11.27 9.74 28.10
N SER A 623 -12.16 10.73 28.08
CA SER A 623 -13.04 11.09 29.22
C SER A 623 -13.97 9.96 29.67
N LYS A 624 -14.23 8.98 28.80
CA LYS A 624 -15.00 7.78 29.12
C LYS A 624 -14.26 6.85 30.10
N PHE A 625 -12.93 6.95 30.17
CA PHE A 625 -12.09 6.10 31.03
C PHE A 625 -11.88 6.76 32.39
N ARG A 626 -12.26 6.05 33.45
CA ARG A 626 -12.05 6.39 34.86
C ARG A 626 -10.78 5.69 35.31
N LEU A 627 -9.70 6.47 35.43
CA LEU A 627 -8.37 5.97 35.75
C LEU A 627 -8.30 5.37 37.14
#